data_AF-A0A9D7Y6D0-F1
#
_entry.id   AF-A0A9D7Y6D0-F1
#
_cell.length_a   1.000
_cell.length_b   1.000
_cell.length_c   1.000
_cell.angle_alpha   90.00
_cell.angle_beta   90.00
_cell.angle_gamma   90.00
#
_symmetry.space_group_name_H-M   'P 1'
#
loop_
_entity.id
_entity.type
_entity.pdbx_description
1 polymer ?
#
loop_
_entity_poly.entity_id
_entity_poly.type
_entity_poly.pdbx_seq_one_letter_code
_entity_poly.pdbx_strand_id
1 'polypeptide(L)'
;MKIGYHLIKVTNKRQARGTIEVAHILFDPTFGPVAESVYSELNNDGNFNDLVLKHSIDKSAASNEGVLPPFGINTYDIKFEDVAFSLNKPGDISKPVLTKSGWHIIKLIQRLEPDSYDIFVKKMKQQINRDERFNAAKVKMINDIKKASGFKEDLNELKRFTSGLNEDFYSYKWAPEQNESDNKFLCSFGGDNKYLVADFADFCKKNTRTRLKYDKTKPLQETVEEIYNDFVNEKAMEFEEKSLPIKYPDFKSLMREYEEGILLFEVTKMNVWDKANQDTIGLKEFYHSNKEKYIYGRKKLPFLI
;
A
#
# COMPACT_ATOMS: atom_id res chain seq x y z
N MET A 1 16.55 -12.62 -13.45
CA MET A 1 15.74 -13.26 -14.51
C MET A 1 14.64 -12.30 -14.94
N LYS A 2 14.50 -11.99 -16.25
CA LYS A 2 13.30 -11.33 -16.77
C LYS A 2 12.21 -12.40 -16.84
N ILE A 3 11.28 -12.37 -15.91
CA ILE A 3 10.07 -13.19 -15.97
C ILE A 3 9.20 -12.51 -17.03
N GLY A 4 8.88 -13.22 -18.12
CA GLY A 4 8.31 -12.64 -19.34
C GLY A 4 6.88 -12.09 -19.20
N TYR A 5 6.14 -12.09 -20.31
CA TYR A 5 4.73 -11.68 -20.27
C TYR A 5 3.88 -12.71 -19.54
N HIS A 6 3.07 -12.25 -18.59
CA HIS A 6 2.09 -13.08 -17.88
C HIS A 6 0.68 -12.70 -18.31
N LEU A 7 -0.08 -13.68 -18.79
CA LEU A 7 -1.51 -13.54 -19.06
C LEU A 7 -2.27 -14.20 -17.90
N ILE A 8 -3.10 -13.42 -17.22
CA ILE A 8 -3.90 -13.91 -16.08
C ILE A 8 -5.36 -14.00 -16.52
N LYS A 9 -5.91 -15.21 -16.49
CA LYS A 9 -7.35 -15.46 -16.68
C LYS A 9 -8.00 -15.66 -15.31
N VAL A 10 -8.94 -14.80 -14.96
CA VAL A 10 -9.76 -14.99 -13.76
C VAL A 10 -10.69 -16.17 -14.00
N THR A 11 -10.42 -17.29 -13.33
CA THR A 11 -11.21 -18.53 -13.46
C THR A 11 -12.46 -18.51 -12.60
N ASN A 12 -12.40 -17.89 -11.41
CA ASN A 12 -13.53 -17.77 -10.50
C ASN A 12 -13.35 -16.57 -9.55
N LYS A 13 -14.44 -16.14 -8.91
CA LYS A 13 -14.46 -15.15 -7.82
C LYS A 13 -15.35 -15.66 -6.70
N ARG A 14 -14.95 -15.40 -5.46
CA ARG A 14 -15.73 -15.72 -4.25
C ARG A 14 -15.62 -14.58 -3.26
N GLN A 15 -16.57 -14.47 -2.35
CA GLN A 15 -16.46 -13.55 -1.23
C GLN A 15 -15.23 -13.91 -0.40
N ALA A 16 -14.49 -12.89 0.05
CA ALA A 16 -13.34 -13.07 0.92
C ALA A 16 -13.79 -13.76 2.22
N ARG A 17 -13.03 -14.76 2.68
CA ARG A 17 -13.36 -15.49 3.92
C ARG A 17 -13.17 -14.65 5.19
N GLY A 18 -12.54 -13.49 5.06
CA GLY A 18 -12.15 -12.63 6.18
C GLY A 18 -10.94 -13.18 6.93
N THR A 19 -10.79 -12.72 8.17
CA THR A 19 -9.74 -13.15 9.09
C THR A 19 -10.40 -13.84 10.28
N ILE A 20 -9.86 -14.96 10.73
CA ILE A 20 -10.34 -15.68 11.91
C ILE A 20 -9.21 -15.90 12.90
N GLU A 21 -9.59 -16.07 14.16
CA GLU A 21 -8.72 -16.51 15.23
C GLU A 21 -9.24 -17.83 15.76
N VAL A 22 -8.34 -18.80 15.93
CA VAL A 22 -8.69 -20.17 16.34
C VAL A 22 -7.68 -20.67 17.36
N ALA A 23 -8.10 -21.64 18.17
CA ALA A 23 -7.20 -22.50 18.91
C ALA A 23 -7.11 -23.86 18.23
N HIS A 24 -6.00 -24.56 18.39
CA HIS A 24 -5.85 -25.93 17.88
C HIS A 24 -5.21 -26.89 18.90
N ILE A 25 -5.48 -28.17 18.71
CA ILE A 25 -4.68 -29.26 19.28
C ILE A 25 -4.02 -29.97 18.10
N LEU A 26 -2.70 -29.96 18.04
CA LEU A 26 -1.92 -30.64 17.00
C LEU A 26 -1.43 -31.99 17.52
N PHE A 27 -1.62 -33.04 16.74
CA PHE A 27 -1.13 -34.39 17.00
C PHE A 27 -0.20 -34.82 15.87
N ASP A 28 0.73 -35.72 16.19
CA ASP A 28 1.60 -36.33 15.19
C ASP A 28 0.77 -37.05 14.09
N PRO A 29 1.21 -37.03 12.81
CA PRO A 29 0.48 -37.66 11.69
C PRO A 29 0.08 -39.12 11.90
N THR A 30 0.84 -39.87 12.72
CA THR A 30 0.59 -41.30 13.00
C THR A 30 -0.46 -41.53 14.10
N PHE A 31 -0.88 -40.48 14.81
CA PHE A 31 -1.76 -40.55 15.99
C PHE A 31 -3.21 -40.13 15.71
N GLY A 32 -3.73 -40.45 14.52
CA GLY A 32 -5.13 -40.21 14.15
C GLY A 32 -6.16 -40.77 15.16
N PRO A 33 -6.03 -42.03 15.63
CA PRO A 33 -6.95 -42.59 16.63
C PRO A 33 -6.96 -41.82 17.96
N VAL A 34 -5.82 -41.23 18.35
CA VAL A 34 -5.75 -40.38 19.56
C VAL A 34 -6.48 -39.06 19.32
N ALA A 35 -6.34 -38.45 18.15
CA ALA A 35 -7.10 -37.26 17.80
C ALA A 35 -8.62 -37.53 17.81
N GLU A 36 -9.07 -38.69 17.33
CA GLU A 36 -10.49 -39.09 17.41
C GLU A 36 -10.96 -39.32 18.85
N SER A 37 -10.14 -39.93 19.69
CA SER A 37 -10.43 -40.09 21.12
C SER A 37 -10.57 -38.75 21.82
N VAL A 38 -9.63 -37.81 21.58
CA VAL A 38 -9.67 -36.47 22.18
C VAL A 38 -10.87 -35.68 21.68
N TYR A 39 -11.22 -35.79 20.39
CA TYR A 39 -12.44 -35.18 19.87
C TYR A 39 -13.71 -35.73 20.55
N SER A 40 -13.74 -37.03 20.84
CA SER A 40 -14.85 -37.65 21.58
C SER A 40 -14.94 -37.13 23.02
N GLU A 41 -13.80 -36.91 23.68
CA GLU A 41 -13.73 -36.30 25.02
C GLU A 41 -14.24 -34.84 25.00
N LEU A 42 -13.87 -34.06 23.98
CA LEU A 42 -14.34 -32.69 23.79
C LEU A 42 -15.86 -32.60 23.58
N ASN A 43 -16.46 -33.58 22.90
CA ASN A 43 -17.92 -33.65 22.73
C ASN A 43 -18.67 -34.06 24.01
N ASN A 44 -17.96 -34.57 25.02
CA ASN A 44 -18.50 -34.93 26.33
C ASN A 44 -18.11 -33.89 27.39
N ASP A 45 -18.16 -32.60 27.02
CA ASP A 45 -17.83 -31.45 27.88
C ASP A 45 -16.38 -31.41 28.42
N GLY A 46 -15.44 -32.08 27.73
CA GLY A 46 -14.01 -32.00 28.04
C GLY A 46 -13.44 -30.59 27.91
N ASN A 47 -12.53 -30.21 28.81
CA ASN A 47 -11.88 -28.89 28.76
C ASN A 47 -10.84 -28.83 27.64
N PHE A 48 -11.03 -27.92 26.68
CA PHE A 48 -10.15 -27.79 25.53
C PHE A 48 -8.70 -27.43 25.92
N ASN A 49 -8.50 -26.53 26.87
CA ASN A 49 -7.17 -26.09 27.27
C ASN A 49 -6.38 -27.21 27.95
N ASP A 50 -7.03 -27.97 28.83
CA ASP A 50 -6.40 -29.14 29.47
C ASP A 50 -5.92 -30.15 28.43
N LEU A 51 -6.73 -30.37 27.38
CA LEU A 51 -6.40 -31.29 26.29
C LEU A 51 -5.31 -30.73 25.37
N VAL A 52 -5.26 -29.41 25.14
CA VAL A 52 -4.12 -28.75 24.46
C VAL A 52 -2.83 -29.04 25.22
N LEU A 53 -2.79 -28.76 26.52
CA LEU A 53 -1.58 -28.92 27.35
C LEU A 53 -1.11 -30.38 27.40
N LYS A 54 -2.07 -31.32 27.48
CA LYS A 54 -1.79 -32.75 27.58
C LYS A 54 -1.36 -33.38 26.26
N HIS A 55 -1.98 -33.01 25.14
CA HIS A 55 -1.83 -33.74 23.88
C HIS A 55 -1.16 -32.96 22.76
N SER A 56 -1.18 -31.63 22.75
CA SER A 56 -0.66 -30.87 21.62
C SER A 56 0.86 -31.02 21.50
N ILE A 57 1.32 -31.38 20.30
CA ILE A 57 2.75 -31.38 19.95
C ILE A 57 3.24 -30.00 19.54
N ASP A 58 2.35 -29.05 19.23
CA ASP A 58 2.71 -27.65 19.05
C ASP A 58 2.91 -26.98 20.41
N LYS A 59 4.15 -27.05 20.93
CA LYS A 59 4.49 -26.47 22.22
C LYS A 59 4.43 -24.94 22.24
N SER A 60 4.59 -24.30 21.08
CA SER A 60 4.52 -22.84 20.99
C SER A 60 3.09 -22.35 21.21
N ALA A 61 2.13 -22.94 20.50
CA ALA A 61 0.71 -22.63 20.68
C ALA A 61 0.18 -23.13 22.02
N ALA A 62 0.62 -24.29 22.51
CA ALA A 62 0.14 -24.87 23.76
C ALA A 62 0.39 -23.97 24.98
N SER A 63 1.45 -23.15 24.97
CA SER A 63 1.71 -22.16 26.02
C SER A 63 0.66 -21.05 26.11
N ASN A 64 -0.10 -20.85 25.05
CA ASN A 64 -1.18 -19.87 24.92
C ASN A 64 -2.50 -20.57 24.61
N GLU A 65 -2.81 -21.66 25.32
CA GLU A 65 -4.07 -22.41 25.21
C GLU A 65 -4.40 -22.92 23.79
N GLY A 66 -3.35 -23.08 22.96
CA GLY A 66 -3.47 -23.53 21.58
C GLY A 66 -3.86 -22.43 20.59
N VAL A 67 -3.98 -21.17 21.04
CA VAL A 67 -4.40 -20.02 20.23
C VAL A 67 -3.33 -19.70 19.19
N LEU A 68 -3.76 -19.58 17.93
CA LEU A 68 -2.93 -19.18 16.80
C LEU A 68 -3.14 -17.68 16.47
N PRO A 69 -2.13 -16.99 15.91
CA PRO A 69 -2.31 -15.63 15.42
C PRO A 69 -3.47 -15.54 14.39
N PRO A 70 -4.23 -14.42 14.38
CA PRO A 70 -5.30 -14.23 13.41
C PRO A 70 -4.81 -14.40 11.97
N PHE A 71 -5.53 -15.17 11.17
CA PHE A 71 -5.11 -15.54 9.83
C PHE A 71 -6.24 -15.48 8.80
N GLY A 72 -5.84 -15.28 7.55
CA GLY A 72 -6.71 -15.27 6.37
C GLY A 72 -6.52 -16.52 5.53
N ILE A 73 -6.64 -16.38 4.21
CA ILE A 73 -6.31 -17.46 3.28
C ILE A 73 -4.79 -17.50 2.99
N ASN A 74 -4.29 -18.64 2.52
CA ASN A 74 -2.88 -18.86 2.15
C ASN A 74 -1.88 -18.65 3.30
N THR A 75 -2.32 -18.77 4.55
CA THR A 75 -1.45 -18.73 5.74
C THR A 75 -1.08 -20.13 6.21
N TYR A 76 -2.04 -21.06 6.16
CA TYR A 76 -1.88 -22.46 6.58
C TYR A 76 -2.23 -23.43 5.45
N ASP A 77 -2.16 -24.74 5.73
CA ASP A 77 -2.60 -25.78 4.79
C ASP A 77 -4.08 -25.58 4.44
N ILE A 78 -4.43 -25.70 3.16
CA ILE A 78 -5.78 -25.43 2.66
C ILE A 78 -6.85 -26.27 3.37
N LYS A 79 -6.52 -27.50 3.79
CA LYS A 79 -7.46 -28.35 4.55
C LYS A 79 -7.73 -27.80 5.94
N PHE A 80 -6.70 -27.26 6.59
CA PHE A 80 -6.84 -26.58 7.88
C PHE A 80 -7.71 -25.33 7.74
N GLU A 81 -7.40 -24.50 6.75
CA GLU A 81 -8.15 -23.27 6.49
C GLU A 81 -9.61 -23.56 6.16
N ASP A 82 -9.88 -24.49 5.25
CA ASP A 82 -11.25 -24.86 4.86
C ASP A 82 -12.09 -25.30 6.06
N VAL A 83 -11.52 -26.12 6.94
CA VAL A 83 -12.21 -26.57 8.17
C VAL A 83 -12.38 -25.41 9.14
N ALA A 84 -11.34 -24.63 9.42
CA ALA A 84 -11.40 -23.49 10.34
C ALA A 84 -12.46 -22.45 9.90
N PHE A 85 -12.52 -22.14 8.61
CA PHE A 85 -13.49 -21.21 8.04
C PHE A 85 -14.91 -21.79 7.92
N SER A 86 -15.10 -23.12 8.06
CA SER A 86 -16.41 -23.77 8.09
C SER A 86 -17.11 -23.73 9.45
N LEU A 87 -16.37 -23.46 10.53
CA LEU A 87 -16.91 -23.31 11.89
C LEU A 87 -17.72 -22.01 11.99
N ASN A 88 -18.92 -22.04 12.59
CA ASN A 88 -19.85 -20.92 12.45
C ASN A 88 -19.79 -19.97 13.66
N LYS A 89 -19.77 -20.51 14.87
CA LYS A 89 -19.87 -19.76 16.11
C LYS A 89 -18.60 -19.89 16.96
N PRO A 90 -18.19 -18.82 17.66
CA PRO A 90 -17.21 -18.92 18.73
C PRO A 90 -17.49 -20.10 19.66
N GLY A 91 -16.48 -20.92 19.90
CA GLY A 91 -16.59 -22.16 20.67
C GLY A 91 -16.80 -23.42 19.83
N ASP A 92 -17.23 -23.33 18.57
CA ASP A 92 -17.40 -24.50 17.69
C ASP A 92 -16.08 -25.25 17.52
N ILE A 93 -16.14 -26.58 17.56
CA ILE A 93 -14.98 -27.48 17.45
C ILE A 93 -15.10 -28.33 16.18
N SER A 94 -14.01 -28.43 15.42
CA SER A 94 -13.95 -29.28 14.23
C SER A 94 -13.73 -30.75 14.57
N LYS A 95 -14.13 -31.63 13.65
CA LYS A 95 -13.59 -32.99 13.62
C LYS A 95 -12.06 -32.96 13.37
N PRO A 96 -11.33 -34.02 13.73
CA PRO A 96 -9.91 -34.14 13.38
C PRO A 96 -9.67 -33.97 11.88
N VAL A 97 -8.74 -33.09 11.51
CA VAL A 97 -8.34 -32.83 10.12
C VAL A 97 -6.86 -33.11 9.94
N LEU A 98 -6.52 -33.95 8.95
CA LEU A 98 -5.14 -34.27 8.60
C LEU A 98 -4.56 -33.24 7.62
N THR A 99 -3.46 -32.61 8.02
CA THR A 99 -2.63 -31.72 7.19
C THR A 99 -1.23 -32.31 7.03
N LYS A 100 -0.32 -31.59 6.36
CA LYS A 100 1.09 -31.98 6.28
C LYS A 100 1.79 -31.99 7.64
N SER A 101 1.34 -31.19 8.60
CA SER A 101 1.95 -31.08 9.93
C SER A 101 1.42 -32.12 10.91
N GLY A 102 0.30 -32.78 10.59
CA GLY A 102 -0.33 -33.80 11.44
C GLY A 102 -1.84 -33.64 11.53
N TRP A 103 -2.43 -34.25 12.55
CA TRP A 103 -3.86 -34.14 12.81
C TRP A 103 -4.15 -32.92 13.67
N HIS A 104 -5.21 -32.19 13.33
CA HIS A 104 -5.64 -31.01 14.08
C HIS A 104 -7.09 -31.14 14.52
N ILE A 105 -7.36 -30.71 15.75
CA ILE A 105 -8.71 -30.35 16.20
C ILE A 105 -8.72 -28.84 16.36
N ILE A 106 -9.67 -28.15 15.72
CA ILE A 106 -9.69 -26.70 15.63
C ILE A 106 -10.91 -26.17 16.40
N LYS A 107 -10.71 -25.17 17.26
CA LYS A 107 -11.77 -24.46 17.96
C LYS A 107 -11.84 -23.02 17.46
N LEU A 108 -12.99 -22.57 17.00
CA LEU A 108 -13.18 -21.17 16.60
C LEU A 108 -13.20 -20.28 17.84
N ILE A 109 -12.35 -19.26 17.88
CA ILE A 109 -12.36 -18.25 18.95
C ILE A 109 -13.23 -17.08 18.51
N GLN A 110 -12.88 -16.48 17.39
CA GLN A 110 -13.63 -15.35 16.85
C GLN A 110 -13.40 -15.18 15.35
N ARG A 111 -14.34 -14.47 14.72
CA ARG A 111 -14.23 -13.97 13.36
C ARG A 111 -13.98 -12.47 13.46
N LEU A 112 -12.92 -11.99 12.81
CA LEU A 112 -12.58 -10.57 12.81
C LEU A 112 -13.25 -9.88 11.63
N GLU A 113 -13.82 -8.71 11.89
CA GLU A 113 -14.35 -7.85 10.84
C GLU A 113 -13.21 -7.43 9.88
N PRO A 114 -13.48 -7.37 8.57
CA PRO A 114 -12.50 -6.91 7.62
C PRO A 114 -12.15 -5.44 7.89
N ASP A 115 -10.88 -5.10 7.70
CA ASP A 115 -10.43 -3.71 7.67
C ASP A 115 -11.29 -2.91 6.67
N SER A 116 -11.55 -1.63 6.97
CA SER A 116 -12.11 -0.73 5.95
C SER A 116 -11.18 -0.66 4.73
N TYR A 117 -11.74 -0.35 3.56
CA TYR A 117 -10.97 -0.28 2.32
C TYR A 117 -9.69 0.56 2.45
N ASP A 118 -9.78 1.73 3.10
CA ASP A 118 -8.65 2.63 3.27
C ASP A 118 -7.56 2.05 4.18
N ILE A 119 -7.95 1.41 5.29
CA ILE A 119 -7.02 0.74 6.21
C ILE A 119 -6.34 -0.43 5.49
N PHE A 120 -7.12 -1.24 4.77
CA PHE A 120 -6.63 -2.37 4.01
C PHE A 120 -5.62 -1.93 2.94
N VAL A 121 -5.96 -0.93 2.12
CA VAL A 121 -5.07 -0.38 1.09
C VAL A 121 -3.79 0.17 1.71
N LYS A 122 -3.87 0.88 2.83
CA LYS A 122 -2.69 1.40 3.53
C LYS A 122 -1.77 0.27 4.01
N LYS A 123 -2.34 -0.78 4.62
CA LYS A 123 -1.60 -1.96 5.07
C LYS A 123 -0.96 -2.71 3.91
N MET A 124 -1.70 -2.95 2.82
CA MET A 124 -1.16 -3.61 1.63
C MET A 124 -0.05 -2.81 0.97
N LYS A 125 -0.19 -1.48 0.85
CA LYS A 125 0.89 -0.61 0.36
C LYS A 125 2.15 -0.73 1.21
N GLN A 126 2.02 -0.77 2.53
CA GLN A 126 3.17 -0.96 3.42
C GLN A 126 3.83 -2.33 3.25
N GLN A 127 3.05 -3.40 3.07
CA GLN A 127 3.58 -4.74 2.82
C GLN A 127 4.30 -4.81 1.47
N ILE A 128 3.70 -4.30 0.41
CA ILE A 128 4.32 -4.23 -0.93
C ILE A 128 5.61 -3.43 -0.90
N ASN A 129 5.64 -2.29 -0.21
CA ASN A 129 6.85 -1.46 -0.10
C ASN A 129 7.97 -2.13 0.69
N ARG A 130 7.66 -3.13 1.53
CA ARG A 130 8.65 -3.93 2.27
C ARG A 130 9.05 -5.20 1.53
N ASP A 131 8.35 -5.56 0.46
CA ASP A 131 8.63 -6.76 -0.32
C ASP A 131 9.96 -6.63 -1.08
N GLU A 132 10.82 -7.63 -0.95
CA GLU A 132 12.15 -7.63 -1.58
C GLU A 132 12.09 -7.57 -3.11
N ARG A 133 11.07 -8.19 -3.72
CA ARG A 133 10.90 -8.18 -5.18
C ARG A 133 10.52 -6.79 -5.65
N PHE A 134 9.68 -6.09 -4.89
CA PHE A 134 9.33 -4.71 -5.18
C PHE A 134 10.55 -3.79 -5.08
N ASN A 135 11.35 -3.96 -4.02
CA ASN A 135 12.61 -3.21 -3.85
C ASN A 135 13.61 -3.50 -4.98
N ALA A 136 13.77 -4.77 -5.37
CA ALA A 136 14.63 -5.14 -6.50
C ALA A 136 14.14 -4.54 -7.82
N ALA A 137 12.83 -4.49 -8.05
CA ALA A 137 12.26 -3.84 -9.23
C ALA A 137 12.51 -2.32 -9.22
N LYS A 138 12.36 -1.65 -8.07
CA LYS A 138 12.64 -0.22 -7.90
C LYS A 138 14.11 0.09 -8.18
N VAL A 139 15.05 -0.66 -7.58
CA VAL A 139 16.49 -0.49 -7.82
C VAL A 139 16.83 -0.68 -9.29
N LYS A 140 16.26 -1.71 -9.92
CA LYS A 140 16.46 -1.94 -11.36
C LYS A 140 15.92 -0.78 -12.20
N MET A 141 14.74 -0.25 -11.90
CA MET A 141 14.16 0.89 -12.60
C MET A 141 15.06 2.12 -12.51
N ILE A 142 15.55 2.47 -11.31
CA ILE A 142 16.48 3.59 -11.13
C ILE A 142 17.76 3.39 -11.94
N ASN A 143 18.33 2.19 -11.95
CA ASN A 143 19.52 1.89 -12.74
C ASN A 143 19.27 2.01 -14.25
N ASP A 144 18.10 1.57 -14.71
CA ASP A 144 17.70 1.71 -16.11
C ASP A 144 17.54 3.20 -16.49
N ILE A 145 16.97 4.02 -15.58
CA ILE A 145 16.89 5.49 -15.74
C ILE A 145 18.28 6.11 -15.82
N LYS A 146 19.17 5.84 -14.84
CA LYS A 146 20.54 6.38 -14.81
C LYS A 146 21.32 6.07 -16.08
N LYS A 147 21.17 4.84 -16.61
CA LYS A 147 21.79 4.43 -17.88
C LYS A 147 21.22 5.20 -19.07
N ALA A 148 19.90 5.28 -19.17
CA ALA A 148 19.23 5.95 -20.29
C ALA A 148 19.46 7.48 -20.29
N SER A 149 19.62 8.09 -19.11
CA SER A 149 19.82 9.53 -18.95
C SER A 149 21.28 9.97 -19.11
N GLY A 150 22.24 9.03 -19.16
CA GLY A 150 23.67 9.35 -19.10
C GLY A 150 24.08 9.99 -17.76
N PHE A 151 23.57 9.45 -16.64
CA PHE A 151 23.81 9.96 -15.30
C PHE A 151 25.30 10.17 -14.99
N LYS A 152 25.63 11.31 -14.37
CA LYS A 152 26.98 11.66 -13.91
C LYS A 152 26.93 12.14 -12.48
N GLU A 153 27.97 11.84 -11.71
CA GLU A 153 28.12 12.32 -10.34
C GLU A 153 29.57 12.62 -9.97
N ASP A 154 29.75 13.51 -9.02
CA ASP A 154 31.05 13.82 -8.40
C ASP A 154 31.01 13.49 -6.90
N LEU A 155 31.50 12.30 -6.57
CA LEU A 155 31.58 11.83 -5.18
C LEU A 155 32.62 12.59 -4.34
N ASN A 156 33.54 13.34 -4.96
CA ASN A 156 34.52 14.12 -4.19
C ASN A 156 33.86 15.33 -3.53
N GLU A 157 32.93 15.98 -4.22
CA GLU A 157 32.15 17.09 -3.64
C GLU A 157 31.18 16.58 -2.56
N LEU A 158 30.63 15.37 -2.70
CA LEU A 158 29.88 14.71 -1.63
C LEU A 158 30.75 14.49 -0.38
N LYS A 159 31.97 13.97 -0.54
CA LYS A 159 32.92 13.77 0.57
C LYS A 159 33.33 15.07 1.26
N ARG A 160 33.50 16.14 0.47
CA ARG A 160 33.78 17.49 1.00
C ARG A 160 32.61 18.01 1.83
N PHE A 161 31.39 17.88 1.31
CA PHE A 161 30.18 18.20 2.05
C PHE A 161 30.11 17.43 3.38
N THR A 162 30.29 16.10 3.36
CA THR A 162 30.28 15.26 4.56
C THR A 162 31.32 15.67 5.60
N SER A 163 32.52 16.06 5.15
CA SER A 163 33.62 16.46 6.03
C SER A 163 33.39 17.80 6.73
N GLY A 164 32.52 18.66 6.16
CA GLY A 164 32.08 19.91 6.79
C GLY A 164 30.96 19.73 7.82
N LEU A 165 30.41 18.51 7.96
CA LEU A 165 29.33 18.24 8.89
C LEU A 165 29.83 17.78 10.26
N ASN A 166 29.04 18.07 11.28
CA ASN A 166 29.28 17.68 12.67
C ASN A 166 28.03 16.98 13.27
N GLU A 167 28.05 16.72 14.58
CA GLU A 167 26.90 16.12 15.26
C GLU A 167 25.60 16.94 15.17
N ASP A 168 25.69 18.26 14.93
CA ASP A 168 24.51 19.11 14.75
C ASP A 168 23.69 18.68 13.53
N PHE A 169 24.29 17.96 12.56
CA PHE A 169 23.57 17.32 11.46
C PHE A 169 22.46 16.36 11.95
N TYR A 170 22.53 15.86 13.17
CA TYR A 170 21.46 15.05 13.77
C TYR A 170 20.50 15.87 14.64
N SER A 171 20.47 17.19 14.48
CA SER A 171 19.60 18.08 15.24
C SER A 171 18.55 18.77 14.35
N TYR A 172 17.43 19.14 14.94
CA TYR A 172 16.43 20.01 14.29
C TYR A 172 16.96 21.41 13.98
N LYS A 173 18.10 21.80 14.57
CA LYS A 173 18.69 23.15 14.43
C LYS A 173 19.59 23.28 13.21
N TRP A 174 20.02 22.16 12.63
CA TRP A 174 20.90 22.20 11.47
C TRP A 174 20.24 22.92 10.30
N ALA A 175 21.02 23.78 9.68
CA ALA A 175 20.71 24.42 8.42
C ALA A 175 21.96 24.34 7.53
N PRO A 176 21.77 24.28 6.20
CA PRO A 176 22.90 24.40 5.28
C PRO A 176 23.54 25.78 5.43
N GLU A 177 24.86 25.80 5.54
CA GLU A 177 25.65 27.04 5.52
C GLU A 177 25.88 27.47 4.08
N GLN A 178 25.78 28.78 3.80
CA GLN A 178 26.07 29.31 2.47
C GLN A 178 27.58 29.37 2.24
N ASN A 179 28.09 28.52 1.36
CA ASN A 179 29.52 28.37 1.10
C ASN A 179 29.83 28.31 -0.40
N GLU A 180 31.08 28.58 -0.79
CA GLU A 180 31.51 28.48 -2.21
C GLU A 180 31.32 27.07 -2.80
N SER A 181 31.29 26.05 -1.95
CA SER A 181 30.99 24.65 -2.30
C SER A 181 29.56 24.45 -2.82
N ASP A 182 28.63 25.32 -2.47
CA ASP A 182 27.20 25.14 -2.77
C ASP A 182 26.92 25.17 -4.27
N ASN A 183 27.70 25.95 -5.01
CA ASN A 183 27.61 26.07 -6.46
C ASN A 183 28.36 24.95 -7.21
N LYS A 184 28.98 24.00 -6.49
CA LYS A 184 29.69 22.88 -7.11
C LYS A 184 28.69 21.85 -7.63
N PHE A 185 29.06 21.27 -8.77
CA PHE A 185 28.31 20.19 -9.38
C PHE A 185 28.34 18.95 -8.48
N LEU A 186 27.17 18.33 -8.27
CA LEU A 186 27.06 17.09 -7.51
C LEU A 186 26.63 15.93 -8.39
N CYS A 187 25.50 16.06 -9.10
CA CYS A 187 25.04 15.04 -10.04
C CYS A 187 24.18 15.63 -11.16
N SER A 188 24.01 14.88 -12.24
CA SER A 188 23.08 15.24 -13.31
C SER A 188 22.44 14.03 -13.96
N PHE A 189 21.25 14.28 -14.48
CA PHE A 189 20.56 13.48 -15.48
C PHE A 189 20.58 14.30 -16.78
N GLY A 190 20.56 13.64 -17.95
CA GLY A 190 20.77 14.30 -19.25
C GLY A 190 19.95 15.59 -19.48
N GLY A 191 20.44 16.41 -20.41
CA GLY A 191 19.90 17.75 -20.67
C GLY A 191 20.25 18.74 -19.55
N ASP A 192 19.29 19.57 -19.15
CA ASP A 192 19.46 20.63 -18.15
C ASP A 192 19.23 20.17 -16.70
N ASN A 193 19.09 18.85 -16.45
CA ASN A 193 18.81 18.31 -15.12
C ASN A 193 20.10 18.16 -14.30
N LYS A 194 20.72 19.30 -13.98
CA LYS A 194 21.93 19.42 -13.17
C LYS A 194 21.58 19.79 -11.74
N TYR A 195 22.18 19.10 -10.79
CA TYR A 195 22.02 19.32 -9.36
C TYR A 195 23.36 19.66 -8.71
N LEU A 196 23.32 20.64 -7.81
CA LEU A 196 24.45 21.20 -7.10
C LEU A 196 24.49 20.70 -5.66
N VAL A 197 25.58 21.00 -4.95
CA VAL A 197 25.69 20.73 -3.51
C VAL A 197 24.59 21.46 -2.72
N ALA A 198 24.22 22.68 -3.14
CA ALA A 198 23.11 23.43 -2.56
C ALA A 198 21.78 22.65 -2.57
N ASP A 199 21.45 22.03 -3.71
CA ASP A 199 20.20 21.28 -3.88
C ASP A 199 20.14 20.08 -2.93
N PHE A 200 21.28 19.41 -2.74
CA PHE A 200 21.39 18.30 -1.81
C PHE A 200 21.35 18.76 -0.34
N ALA A 201 21.95 19.89 -0.02
CA ALA A 201 21.91 20.46 1.32
C ALA A 201 20.48 20.87 1.71
N ASP A 202 19.73 21.46 0.77
CA ASP A 202 18.30 21.75 0.91
C ASP A 202 17.45 20.47 1.04
N PHE A 203 17.78 19.43 0.28
CA PHE A 203 17.14 18.13 0.42
C PHE A 203 17.36 17.54 1.82
N CYS A 204 18.58 17.61 2.35
CA CYS A 204 18.90 17.19 3.72
C CYS A 204 18.07 17.96 4.76
N LYS A 205 17.91 19.28 4.55
CA LYS A 205 17.12 20.15 5.45
C LYS A 205 15.65 19.73 5.48
N LYS A 206 15.07 19.49 4.30
CA LYS A 206 13.66 19.06 4.14
C LYS A 206 13.42 17.65 4.71
N ASN A 207 14.41 16.75 4.60
CA ASN A 207 14.31 15.37 5.07
C ASN A 207 14.76 15.18 6.53
N THR A 208 14.34 16.09 7.42
CA THR A 208 14.73 16.08 8.84
C THR A 208 14.46 14.72 9.51
N ARG A 209 13.30 14.10 9.24
CA ARG A 209 12.95 12.79 9.83
C ARG A 209 13.92 11.68 9.46
N THR A 210 14.42 11.68 8.22
CA THR A 210 15.41 10.69 7.75
C THR A 210 16.73 10.91 8.45
N ARG A 211 17.19 12.17 8.57
CA ARG A 211 18.43 12.48 9.30
C ARG A 211 18.36 12.08 10.77
N LEU A 212 17.24 12.38 11.44
CA LEU A 212 17.04 12.10 12.87
C LEU A 212 16.77 10.62 13.18
N LYS A 213 16.46 9.80 12.17
CA LYS A 213 16.27 8.36 12.33
C LYS A 213 17.58 7.65 12.69
N TYR A 214 18.70 8.17 12.21
CA TYR A 214 20.02 7.65 12.52
C TYR A 214 20.44 8.20 13.87
N ASP A 215 20.30 7.38 14.91
CA ASP A 215 20.92 7.65 16.21
C ASP A 215 22.44 7.72 16.02
N LYS A 216 23.14 8.45 16.89
CA LYS A 216 24.58 8.79 16.81
C LYS A 216 25.53 7.57 16.70
N THR A 217 24.97 6.35 16.73
CA THR A 217 25.65 5.07 16.57
C THR A 217 26.11 4.78 15.15
N LYS A 218 25.53 5.42 14.12
CA LYS A 218 25.94 5.22 12.72
C LYS A 218 26.93 6.30 12.27
N PRO A 219 28.02 5.95 11.57
CA PRO A 219 28.97 6.93 11.04
C PRO A 219 28.28 7.97 10.15
N LEU A 220 28.64 9.25 10.34
CA LEU A 220 28.09 10.37 9.57
C LEU A 220 28.22 10.17 8.06
N GLN A 221 29.33 9.58 7.62
CA GLN A 221 29.56 9.28 6.22
C GLN A 221 28.51 8.32 5.64
N GLU A 222 28.25 7.20 6.30
CA GLU A 222 27.26 6.23 5.83
C GLU A 222 25.85 6.83 5.81
N THR A 223 25.51 7.65 6.80
CA THR A 223 24.23 8.37 6.83
C THR A 223 24.08 9.31 5.64
N VAL A 224 25.11 10.11 5.35
CA VAL A 224 25.08 11.05 4.22
C VAL A 224 25.03 10.30 2.88
N GLU A 225 25.74 9.20 2.74
CA GLU A 225 25.69 8.34 1.55
C GLU A 225 24.28 7.75 1.32
N GLU A 226 23.59 7.32 2.37
CA GLU A 226 22.19 6.85 2.26
C GLU A 226 21.23 7.97 1.86
N ILE A 227 21.34 9.14 2.49
CA ILE A 227 20.51 10.31 2.15
C ILE A 227 20.80 10.77 0.71
N TYR A 228 22.06 10.72 0.27
CA TYR A 228 22.44 11.02 -1.10
C TYR A 228 21.85 10.02 -2.10
N ASN A 229 21.84 8.73 -1.78
CA ASN A 229 21.17 7.74 -2.60
C ASN A 229 19.67 8.01 -2.70
N ASP A 230 19.00 8.41 -1.61
CA ASP A 230 17.60 8.80 -1.63
C ASP A 230 17.36 10.05 -2.51
N PHE A 231 18.22 11.06 -2.41
CA PHE A 231 18.19 12.25 -3.25
C PHE A 231 18.30 11.89 -4.74
N VAL A 232 19.31 11.09 -5.10
CA VAL A 232 19.53 10.64 -6.49
C VAL A 232 18.35 9.80 -6.99
N ASN A 233 17.78 8.94 -6.14
CA ASN A 233 16.60 8.13 -6.49
C ASN A 233 15.38 9.01 -6.78
N GLU A 234 15.13 10.03 -5.95
CA GLU A 234 14.04 10.99 -6.17
C GLU A 234 14.25 11.75 -7.48
N LYS A 235 15.45 12.29 -7.72
CA LYS A 235 15.76 13.04 -8.95
C LYS A 235 15.72 12.18 -10.21
N ALA A 236 16.10 10.90 -10.11
CA ALA A 236 15.92 9.95 -11.20
C ALA A 236 14.43 9.76 -11.55
N MET A 237 13.57 9.61 -10.54
CA MET A 237 12.13 9.46 -10.77
C MET A 237 11.51 10.72 -11.36
N GLU A 238 11.84 11.91 -10.82
CA GLU A 238 11.38 13.20 -11.36
C GLU A 238 11.81 13.40 -12.82
N PHE A 239 13.04 13.01 -13.17
CA PHE A 239 13.54 13.06 -14.54
C PHE A 239 12.75 12.12 -15.47
N GLU A 240 12.48 10.90 -15.01
CA GLU A 240 11.71 9.93 -15.79
C GLU A 240 10.28 10.40 -16.01
N GLU A 241 9.62 10.92 -14.97
CA GLU A 241 8.26 11.49 -15.04
C GLU A 241 8.17 12.61 -16.08
N LYS A 242 9.12 13.56 -16.08
CA LYS A 242 9.20 14.62 -17.10
C LYS A 242 9.47 14.08 -18.51
N SER A 243 10.13 12.93 -18.61
CA SER A 243 10.44 12.27 -19.87
C SER A 243 9.30 11.40 -20.40
N LEU A 244 8.32 11.02 -19.56
CA LEU A 244 7.22 10.12 -19.96
C LEU A 244 6.44 10.62 -21.18
N PRO A 245 6.05 11.91 -21.29
CA PRO A 245 5.33 12.39 -22.48
C PRO A 245 6.17 12.36 -23.76
N ILE A 246 7.50 12.42 -23.63
CA ILE A 246 8.43 12.37 -24.76
C ILE A 246 8.64 10.91 -25.20
N LYS A 247 8.79 10.01 -24.23
CA LYS A 247 9.02 8.57 -24.46
C LYS A 247 7.78 7.83 -24.95
N TYR A 248 6.59 8.27 -24.52
CA TYR A 248 5.32 7.63 -24.80
C TYR A 248 4.32 8.65 -25.38
N PRO A 249 4.30 8.85 -26.72
CA PRO A 249 3.40 9.81 -27.38
C PRO A 249 1.92 9.55 -27.10
N ASP A 250 1.49 8.29 -27.01
CA ASP A 250 0.10 7.94 -26.71
C ASP A 250 -0.29 8.37 -25.29
N PHE A 251 0.62 8.20 -24.32
CA PHE A 251 0.43 8.70 -22.97
C PHE A 251 0.33 10.22 -22.95
N LYS A 252 1.18 10.93 -23.71
CA LYS A 252 1.12 12.39 -23.86
C LYS A 252 -0.23 12.84 -24.41
N SER A 253 -0.71 12.19 -25.48
CA SER A 253 -2.01 12.52 -26.08
C SER A 253 -3.15 12.30 -25.09
N LEU A 254 -3.16 11.17 -24.38
CA LEU A 254 -4.17 10.86 -23.38
C LEU A 254 -4.19 11.87 -22.22
N MET A 255 -3.02 12.22 -21.68
CA MET A 255 -2.93 13.22 -20.59
C MET A 255 -3.38 14.60 -21.06
N ARG A 256 -3.05 14.97 -22.29
CA ARG A 256 -3.50 16.23 -22.89
C ARG A 256 -5.02 16.26 -23.05
N GLU A 257 -5.64 15.19 -23.55
CA GLU A 257 -7.10 15.10 -23.66
C GLU A 257 -7.78 15.25 -22.30
N TYR A 258 -7.21 14.63 -21.25
CA TYR A 258 -7.73 14.74 -19.88
C TYR A 258 -7.63 16.18 -19.34
N GLU A 259 -6.48 16.83 -19.51
CA GLU A 259 -6.26 18.22 -19.11
C GLU A 259 -7.19 19.19 -19.85
N GLU A 260 -7.28 19.06 -21.17
CA GLU A 260 -8.19 19.86 -22.01
C GLU A 260 -9.66 19.62 -21.61
N GLY A 261 -10.03 18.38 -21.28
CA GLY A 261 -11.36 18.03 -20.79
C GLY A 261 -11.70 18.69 -19.44
N ILE A 262 -10.77 18.69 -18.48
CA ILE A 262 -10.95 19.38 -17.19
C ILE A 262 -11.07 20.88 -17.40
N LEU A 263 -10.17 21.48 -18.19
CA LEU A 263 -10.21 22.91 -18.48
C LEU A 263 -11.52 23.31 -19.15
N LEU A 264 -11.98 22.54 -20.15
CA LEU A 264 -13.27 22.77 -20.79
C LEU A 264 -14.42 22.65 -19.80
N PHE A 265 -14.40 21.65 -18.92
CA PHE A 265 -15.39 21.48 -17.87
C PHE A 265 -15.41 22.69 -16.91
N GLU A 266 -14.25 23.12 -16.41
CA GLU A 266 -14.14 24.28 -15.51
C GLU A 266 -14.60 25.57 -16.17
N VAL A 267 -14.17 25.82 -17.40
CA VAL A 267 -14.57 27.01 -18.18
C VAL A 267 -16.08 26.99 -18.43
N THR A 268 -16.65 25.84 -18.78
CA THR A 268 -18.11 25.69 -19.02
C THR A 268 -18.88 25.89 -17.73
N LYS A 269 -18.40 25.31 -16.63
CA LYS A 269 -18.99 25.50 -15.31
C LYS A 269 -19.00 26.99 -14.93
N MET A 270 -17.85 27.66 -14.98
CA MET A 270 -17.74 29.07 -14.60
C MET A 270 -18.54 30.00 -15.51
N ASN A 271 -18.50 29.79 -16.83
CA ASN A 271 -19.02 30.77 -17.78
C ASN A 271 -20.44 30.48 -18.28
N VAL A 272 -20.90 29.23 -18.17
CA VAL A 272 -22.23 28.83 -18.63
C VAL A 272 -23.08 28.47 -17.43
N TRP A 273 -22.70 27.46 -16.66
CA TRP A 273 -23.59 26.92 -15.63
C TRP A 273 -23.72 27.85 -14.42
N ASP A 274 -22.61 28.32 -13.85
CA ASP A 274 -22.61 29.16 -12.66
C ASP A 274 -23.15 30.56 -12.99
N LYS A 275 -22.76 31.16 -14.12
CA LYS A 275 -23.32 32.44 -14.59
C LYS A 275 -24.82 32.36 -14.88
N ALA A 276 -25.28 31.33 -15.60
CA ALA A 276 -26.72 31.18 -15.87
C ALA A 276 -27.53 30.97 -14.58
N ASN A 277 -26.98 30.26 -13.59
CA ASN A 277 -27.63 30.08 -12.29
C ASN A 277 -27.65 31.36 -11.43
N GLN A 278 -26.70 32.28 -11.64
CA GLN A 278 -26.58 33.53 -10.87
C GLN A 278 -27.29 34.73 -11.52
N ASP A 279 -27.57 34.68 -12.84
CA ASP A 279 -28.30 35.74 -13.55
C ASP A 279 -29.82 35.64 -13.35
N THR A 280 -30.26 36.12 -12.19
CA THR A 280 -31.68 36.12 -11.82
C THR A 280 -32.56 37.01 -12.71
N ILE A 281 -32.01 38.06 -13.33
CA ILE A 281 -32.75 38.98 -14.21
C ILE A 281 -32.96 38.31 -15.57
N GLY A 282 -31.89 37.80 -16.19
CA GLY A 282 -31.96 37.08 -17.46
C GLY A 282 -32.80 35.81 -17.37
N LEU A 283 -32.71 35.05 -16.28
CA LEU A 283 -33.58 33.89 -16.04
C LEU A 283 -35.06 34.25 -16.00
N LYS A 284 -35.39 35.38 -15.37
CA LYS A 284 -36.77 35.87 -15.27
C LYS A 284 -37.29 36.33 -16.64
N GLU A 285 -36.51 37.08 -17.40
CA GLU A 285 -36.85 37.50 -18.77
C GLU A 285 -37.00 36.32 -19.73
N PHE A 286 -36.09 35.34 -19.65
CA PHE A 286 -36.14 34.12 -20.44
C PHE A 286 -37.39 33.29 -20.11
N TYR A 287 -37.71 33.12 -18.81
CA TYR A 287 -38.96 32.48 -18.38
C TYR A 287 -40.18 33.22 -18.91
N HIS A 288 -40.23 34.55 -18.78
CA HIS A 288 -41.35 35.35 -19.27
C HIS A 288 -41.54 35.21 -20.80
N SER A 289 -40.46 35.17 -21.56
CA SER A 289 -40.47 35.04 -23.03
C SER A 289 -40.77 33.63 -23.52
N ASN A 290 -40.58 32.61 -22.68
CA ASN A 290 -40.80 31.19 -23.01
C ASN A 290 -41.93 30.56 -22.18
N LYS A 291 -42.80 31.35 -21.56
CA LYS A 291 -43.85 30.89 -20.64
C LYS A 291 -44.64 29.70 -21.17
N GLU A 292 -44.97 29.70 -22.46
CA GLU A 292 -45.76 28.65 -23.10
C GLU A 292 -45.09 27.26 -23.07
N LYS A 293 -43.76 27.19 -23.03
CA LYS A 293 -42.98 25.95 -22.93
C LYS A 293 -42.89 25.40 -21.50
N TYR A 294 -43.23 26.22 -20.50
CA TYR A 294 -43.18 25.87 -19.07
C TYR A 294 -44.58 25.76 -18.44
N ILE A 295 -45.63 25.64 -19.27
CA ILE A 295 -46.98 25.34 -18.79
C ILE A 295 -47.02 23.86 -18.41
N TYR A 296 -46.98 23.58 -17.11
CA TYR A 296 -47.26 22.25 -16.59
C TYR A 296 -48.71 21.88 -16.98
N GLY A 297 -48.87 20.93 -17.90
CA GLY A 297 -50.18 20.54 -18.40
C GLY A 297 -51.09 20.12 -17.25
N ARG A 298 -52.22 20.82 -17.08
CA ARG A 298 -53.33 20.33 -16.26
C ARG A 298 -53.73 18.96 -16.81
N LYS A 299 -53.37 17.88 -16.13
CA LYS A 299 -54.01 16.58 -16.33
C LYS A 299 -55.51 16.79 -16.08
N LYS A 300 -56.31 16.86 -17.15
CA LYS A 300 -57.75 16.67 -17.05
C LYS A 300 -57.95 15.21 -16.64
N LEU A 301 -58.32 14.99 -15.38
CA LEU A 301 -58.92 13.73 -14.96
C LEU A 301 -60.28 13.61 -15.67
N PRO A 302 -60.51 12.60 -16.54
CA PRO A 302 -61.84 12.35 -17.02
C PRO A 302 -62.65 11.71 -15.89
N PHE A 303 -63.65 12.45 -15.41
CA PHE A 303 -64.82 11.86 -14.78
C PHE A 303 -65.61 11.07 -15.84
N LEU A 304 -65.88 9.80 -15.54
CA LEU A 304 -66.98 8.96 -16.02
C LEU A 304 -67.45 8.26 -14.73
N ILE A 305 -68.52 8.70 -14.06
CA ILE A 305 -69.94 8.33 -14.33
C ILE A 305 -70.07 6.91 -14.83
#